data_AF-A2NXE6-F1
#
_entry.id   AF-A2NXE6-F1
#
_cell.length_a   1.000
_cell.length_b   1.000
_cell.length_c   1.000
_cell.angle_alpha   90.00
_cell.angle_beta   90.00
_cell.angle_gamma   90.00
#
_symmetry.space_group_name_H-M   'P 1'
#
loop_
_entity.id
_entity.type
_entity.pdbx_description
1 polymer ?
#
loop_
_entity_poly.entity_id
_entity_poly.type
_entity_poly.pdbx_seq_one_letter_code
_entity_poly.pdbx_strand_id
1 'polypeptide(L)' 'TVQLQQSVAELVKPGASVKLSCKTSGYTFTTYYLYWVKQRPGQGLEWSGEINPSNG' A
#
# COMPACT_ATOMS: atom_id res chain seq x y z
N THR A 1 -11.52 -8.90 -13.10
CA THR A 1 -11.68 -8.34 -11.74
C THR A 1 -10.35 -7.77 -11.30
N VAL A 2 -10.35 -6.62 -10.61
CA VAL A 2 -9.13 -6.00 -10.08
C VAL A 2 -8.87 -6.51 -8.66
N GLN A 3 -7.62 -6.83 -8.34
CA GLN A 3 -7.20 -7.31 -7.03
C GLN A 3 -5.90 -6.62 -6.60
N LEU A 4 -5.82 -6.28 -5.31
CA LEU A 4 -4.62 -5.79 -4.64
C LEU A 4 -4.34 -6.71 -3.45
N GLN A 5 -3.20 -7.39 -3.47
CA GLN A 5 -2.80 -8.33 -2.43
C GLN A 5 -1.57 -7.83 -1.69
N GLN A 6 -1.76 -7.46 -0.43
CA GLN A 6 -0.69 -6.94 0.43
C GLN A 6 0.10 -8.06 1.11
N SER A 7 1.31 -7.74 1.56
CA SER A 7 2.07 -8.59 2.48
C SER A 7 1.28 -8.87 3.76
N VAL A 8 1.57 -10.00 4.40
CA VAL A 8 0.98 -10.34 5.70
C VAL A 8 1.35 -9.32 6.77
N ALA A 9 0.49 -9.20 7.78
CA ALA A 9 0.76 -8.35 8.93
C ALA A 9 1.98 -8.87 9.71
N GLU A 10 2.87 -7.96 10.09
CA GLU A 10 4.08 -8.26 10.84
C GLU A 10 4.11 -7.46 12.15
N LEU A 11 4.44 -8.12 13.26
CA LEU A 11 4.68 -7.46 14.53
C LEU A 11 6.16 -7.07 14.61
N VAL A 12 6.43 -5.76 14.68
CA VAL A 12 7.79 -5.24 14.76
C VAL A 12 8.07 -4.52 16.07
N LYS A 13 9.36 -4.43 16.42
CA LYS A 13 9.81 -3.67 17.59
C LYS A 13 9.63 -2.17 17.37
N PRO A 14 9.36 -1.38 18.43
CA PRO A 14 9.35 0.07 18.33
C PRO A 14 10.66 0.61 17.74
N GLY A 15 10.57 1.51 16.76
CA GLY A 15 11.74 2.10 16.08
C GLY A 15 12.33 1.27 14.93
N ALA A 16 11.84 0.06 14.68
CA ALA A 16 12.24 -0.72 13.51
C ALA A 16 11.52 -0.24 12.25
N SER A 17 12.20 -0.33 11.10
CA SER A 17 11.59 -0.10 9.79
C SER A 17 10.80 -1.33 9.34
N VAL A 18 9.67 -1.09 8.69
CA VAL A 18 8.84 -2.14 8.06
C VAL A 18 8.89 -2.01 6.55
N LYS A 19 8.84 -3.15 5.85
CA LYS A 19 8.69 -3.17 4.38
C LYS A 19 7.36 -3.82 4.03
N LEU A 20 6.48 -3.06 3.40
CA LEU A 20 5.21 -3.55 2.87
C LEU A 20 5.35 -3.83 1.38
N SER A 21 4.61 -4.83 0.88
CA SER A 21 4.48 -5.09 -0.55
C SER A 21 3.01 -5.17 -0.96
N CYS A 22 2.71 -4.84 -2.21
CA CYS A 22 1.38 -4.97 -2.80
C CYS A 22 1.52 -5.55 -4.20
N LYS A 23 0.93 -6.72 -4.44
CA LYS A 23 0.84 -7.33 -5.76
C LYS A 23 -0.52 -6.99 -6.37
N THR A 24 -0.50 -6.53 -7.61
CA THR A 24 -1.69 -6.15 -8.34
C THR A 24 -2.00 -7.18 -9.41
N SER A 25 -3.28 -7.43 -9.67
CA SER A 25 -3.71 -8.26 -10.80
C SER A 25 -5.04 -7.78 -11.37
N GLY A 26 -5.27 -8.11 -12.64
CA GLY A 26 -6.49 -7.73 -13.35
C GLY A 26 -6.54 -6.27 -13.80
N TYR A 27 -5.42 -5.54 -13.76
CA TYR A 27 -5.24 -4.25 -14.43
C TYR A 27 -3.77 -4.01 -14.78
N THR A 28 -3.52 -3.12 -15.75
CA THR A 28 -2.17 -2.68 -16.12
C THR A 28 -1.71 -1.60 -15.15
N PHE A 29 -0.61 -1.86 -14.43
CA PHE A 29 -0.08 -0.95 -13.41
C PHE A 29 0.16 0.47 -13.94
N THR A 30 0.40 0.63 -15.24
CA THR A 30 0.74 1.90 -15.89
C THR A 30 -0.42 2.89 -16.06
N THR A 31 -1.67 2.50 -15.75
CA THR A 31 -2.84 3.36 -16.04
C THR A 31 -3.50 3.96 -14.80
N TYR A 32 -3.10 3.58 -13.58
CA TYR A 32 -3.73 4.04 -12.35
C TYR A 32 -2.71 4.35 -11.25
N TYR A 33 -2.93 5.45 -10.53
CA TYR A 33 -2.21 5.76 -9.30
C TYR A 33 -2.48 4.70 -8.24
N LEU A 34 -1.44 4.32 -7.49
CA LEU A 34 -1.57 3.41 -6.36
C LEU A 34 -1.38 4.19 -5.05
N TYR A 35 -2.42 4.31 -4.26
CA TYR A 35 -2.37 5.02 -2.98
C TYR A 35 -2.07 4.08 -1.82
N TRP A 36 -1.21 4.53 -0.91
CA TRP A 36 -0.99 3.90 0.39
C TRP A 36 -1.71 4.70 1.46
N VAL A 37 -2.52 3.99 2.26
CA VAL A 37 -3.24 4.55 3.38
C VAL A 37 -2.96 3.73 4.64
N LYS A 38 -2.94 4.41 5.78
CA LYS A 38 -2.77 3.83 7.10
C LYS A 38 -4.04 4.07 7.90
N GLN A 39 -4.47 3.05 8.64
CA GLN A 39 -5.56 3.20 9.60
C GLN A 39 -5.08 2.73 10.97
N ARG A 40 -5.31 3.55 12.00
CA ARG A 40 -5.05 3.17 13.39
C ARG A 40 -6.37 2.78 14.06
N PRO A 41 -6.36 1.88 15.05
CA PRO A 41 -7.57 1.52 15.78
C PRO A 41 -8.29 2.77 16.31
N GLY A 42 -9.58 2.90 16.01
CA GLY A 42 -10.40 4.04 16.44
C GLY A 42 -10.15 5.36 15.70
N GLN A 43 -9.30 5.39 14.67
CA GLN A 43 -9.00 6.59 13.88
C GLN A 43 -9.46 6.43 12.42
N GLY A 44 -9.59 7.57 11.74
CA GLY A 44 -9.85 7.63 10.31
C GLY A 44 -8.67 7.14 9.46
N LEU A 45 -8.85 7.16 8.15
CA LEU A 45 -7.79 6.85 7.20
C LEU A 45 -6.78 8.01 7.12
N GLU A 46 -5.50 7.69 7.21
CA GLU A 46 -4.38 8.61 7.03
C GLU A 46 -3.70 8.30 5.67
N TRP A 47 -3.52 9.31 4.82
CA TRP A 47 -2.77 9.14 3.59
C TRP A 47 -1.26 9.01 3.87
N SER A 48 -0.61 8.00 3.28
CA SER A 48 0.82 7.72 3.47
C SER A 48 1.67 8.03 2.23
N GLY A 49 1.07 8.01 1.04
CA GLY A 49 1.78 8.27 -0.20
C GLY A 49 1.05 7.74 -1.44
N GLU A 50 1.61 8.03 -2.61
CA GLU A 50 1.14 7.48 -3.88
C GLU A 50 2.30 6.97 -4.72
N ILE A 51 2.03 6.00 -5.59
CA ILE A 51 2.90 5.60 -6.68
C ILE A 51 2.25 6.12 -7.96
N ASN A 52 2.95 7.05 -8.62
CA ASN A 52 2.56 7.54 -9.92
C ASN A 52 3.12 6.60 -11.00
N PRO A 53 2.25 5.95 -11.80
CA PRO A 53 2.70 5.06 -12.88
C PRO A 53 3.49 5.75 -14.00
N SER A 54 3.41 7.08 -14.14
CA SER A 54 4.20 7.82 -15.14
C SER A 54 5.63 8.12 -14.71
N ASN A 55 5.95 8.01 -13.41
CA ASN A 55 7.25 8.40 -12.85
C ASN A 55 8.23 7.21 -12.77
N GLY A 56 8.18 6.34 -13.78
CA GLY A 56 8.99 5.12 -13.87
C GLY A 56 10.49 5.36 -13.76
#